data_AF-A0ABD6D964-F1
#
_entry.id   AF-A0ABD6D964-F1
#
_cell.length_a   1.000
_cell.length_b   1.000
_cell.length_c   1.000
_cell.angle_alpha   90.00
_cell.angle_beta   90.00
_cell.angle_gamma   90.00
#
_symmetry.space_group_name_H-M   'P 1'
#
loop_
_entity.id
_entity.type
_entity.pdbx_description
1 polymer ?
#
loop_
_entity_poly.entity_id
_entity_poly.type
_entity_poly.pdbx_seq_one_letter_code
_entity_poly.pdbx_strand_id
1 'polypeptide(L)'
;MTTDGALLESLPDSRVTAALLSDLEDADAIRTAIPLLAEAHDGQEISDRVVIQTESVAVVASYTDGEGWTVDHRINGTDRDPSDVLEEAMVAGQGDSSLVEAPGE
;
A
#
# COMPACT_ATOMS: atom_id res chain seq x y z
N MET A 1 14.40 -4.51 12.76
CA MET A 1 12.99 -4.94 12.66
C MET A 1 12.15 -3.70 12.54
N THR A 2 11.85 -3.28 11.32
CA THR A 2 10.86 -2.23 11.08
C THR A 2 9.49 -2.81 11.44
N THR A 3 8.85 -2.21 12.45
CA THR A 3 7.50 -2.61 12.84
C THR A 3 6.52 -1.90 11.92
N ASP A 4 5.36 -2.51 11.66
CA ASP A 4 4.36 -1.98 10.73
C ASP A 4 3.96 -0.54 11.10
N GLY A 5 3.90 -0.21 12.39
CA GLY A 5 3.67 1.16 12.87
C GLY A 5 4.73 2.17 12.40
N ALA A 6 6.01 1.80 12.38
CA ALA A 6 7.08 2.70 11.91
C ALA A 6 7.02 2.98 10.40
N LEU A 7 6.41 2.07 9.62
CA LEU A 7 6.15 2.31 8.19
C LEU A 7 4.99 3.29 8.01
N LEU A 8 3.93 3.13 8.81
CA LEU A 8 2.78 4.03 8.78
C LEU A 8 3.12 5.44 9.29
N GLU A 9 4.01 5.56 10.27
CA GLU A 9 4.51 6.85 10.78
C GLU A 9 5.28 7.67 9.72
N SER A 10 5.79 7.02 8.66
CA SER A 10 6.41 7.72 7.52
C SER A 10 5.38 8.28 6.53
N LEU A 11 4.14 7.80 6.58
CA LEU A 11 3.06 8.32 5.74
C LEU A 11 2.49 9.59 6.37
N PRO A 12 2.07 10.57 5.56
CA PRO A 12 1.36 11.73 6.08
C PRO A 12 -0.02 11.31 6.61
N ASP A 13 -0.58 12.08 7.54
CA ASP A 13 -1.97 11.97 8.00
C ASP A 13 -3.00 12.42 6.94
N SER A 14 -2.78 12.05 5.68
CA SER A 14 -3.63 12.36 4.53
C SER A 14 -3.46 11.34 3.41
N ARG A 15 -4.39 11.33 2.46
CA ARG A 15 -4.23 10.59 1.19
C ARG A 15 -2.92 11.00 0.52
N VAL A 16 -2.25 10.03 -0.09
CA VAL A 16 -0.94 10.24 -0.73
C VAL A 16 -1.09 10.39 -2.24
N THR A 17 -0.17 11.12 -2.86
CA THR A 17 -0.07 11.16 -4.32
C THR A 17 1.01 10.18 -4.79
N ALA A 18 0.95 9.76 -6.05
CA ALA A 18 2.01 8.95 -6.65
C ALA A 18 3.39 9.63 -6.52
N ALA A 19 3.45 10.97 -6.62
CA ALA A 19 4.68 11.74 -6.44
C ALA A 19 5.25 11.62 -5.02
N LEU A 20 4.39 11.61 -3.99
CA LEU A 20 4.83 11.44 -2.61
C LEU A 20 5.31 10.00 -2.35
N LEU A 21 4.67 9.01 -2.97
CA LEU A 21 5.13 7.62 -2.87
C LEU A 21 6.53 7.46 -3.46
N SER A 22 6.81 8.08 -4.62
CA SER A 22 8.15 8.07 -5.18
C SER A 22 9.19 8.80 -4.32
N ASP A 23 8.80 9.82 -3.56
CA ASP A 23 9.69 10.46 -2.57
C ASP A 23 9.99 9.52 -1.39
N LEU A 24 8.98 8.76 -0.93
CA LEU A 24 9.14 7.75 0.11
C LEU A 24 10.02 6.57 -0.32
N GLU A 25 10.01 6.19 -1.60
CA GLU A 25 10.92 5.17 -2.16
C GLU A 25 12.40 5.61 -2.14
N ASP A 26 12.67 6.91 -2.07
CA ASP A 26 14.04 7.43 -1.90
C ASP A 26 14.51 7.30 -0.44
N ALA A 27 13.59 7.10 0.51
CA ALA A 27 13.93 6.87 1.90
C ALA A 27 14.48 5.45 2.11
N ASP A 28 15.63 5.35 2.78
CA ASP A 28 16.45 4.13 2.98
C ASP A 28 15.68 2.89 3.51
N ALA A 29 14.51 3.11 4.15
CA ALA A 29 13.69 2.04 4.73
C ALA A 29 12.66 1.42 3.77
N ILE A 30 12.32 2.09 2.66
CA ILE A 30 11.27 1.66 1.73
C ILE A 30 11.92 1.29 0.41
N ARG A 31 11.66 0.06 -0.04
CA ARG A 31 12.21 -0.44 -1.31
C ARG A 31 11.29 -0.13 -2.48
N THR A 32 9.98 -0.20 -2.26
CA THR A 32 8.97 0.04 -3.29
C THR A 32 7.68 0.54 -2.65
N ALA A 33 7.05 1.56 -3.24
CA ALA A 33 5.79 2.10 -2.77
C ALA A 33 4.85 2.35 -3.97
N ILE A 34 3.75 1.61 -4.03
CA ILE A 34 2.85 1.60 -5.19
C ILE A 34 1.44 1.97 -4.76
N PRO A 35 0.79 2.94 -5.44
CA PRO A 35 -0.64 3.19 -5.23
C PRO A 35 -1.48 2.06 -5.84
N LEU A 36 -2.41 1.48 -5.07
CA LEU A 36 -3.32 0.45 -5.57
C LEU A 36 -4.61 1.02 -6.16
N LEU A 37 -5.14 2.07 -5.55
CA LEU A 37 -6.32 2.77 -5.99
C LEU A 37 -5.98 4.24 -6.13
N ALA A 38 -5.89 4.73 -7.35
CA ALA A 38 -5.66 6.15 -7.64
C ALA A 38 -6.96 6.76 -8.15
N GLU A 39 -7.50 7.71 -7.40
CA GLU A 39 -8.60 8.56 -7.84
C GLU A 39 -8.02 9.88 -8.37
N ALA A 40 -8.52 10.35 -9.51
CA ALA A 40 -8.17 11.67 -10.00
C ALA A 40 -8.94 12.74 -9.20
N HIS A 41 -8.24 13.50 -8.37
CA HIS A 41 -8.80 14.60 -7.59
C HIS A 41 -8.06 15.89 -7.93
N ASP A 42 -8.80 16.90 -8.41
CA ASP A 42 -8.24 18.21 -8.77
C ASP A 42 -7.07 18.15 -9.77
N GLY A 43 -7.07 17.15 -10.66
CA GLY A 43 -5.98 16.93 -11.63
C GLY A 43 -4.73 16.25 -11.06
N GLN A 44 -4.79 15.78 -9.81
CA GLN A 44 -3.75 14.96 -9.17
C GLN A 44 -4.28 13.55 -8.90
N GLU A 45 -3.45 12.54 -9.16
CA GLU A 45 -3.75 11.16 -8.75
C GLU A 45 -3.47 11.02 -7.25
N ILE A 46 -4.54 10.85 -6.48
CA ILE A 46 -4.49 10.60 -5.04
C ILE A 46 -4.90 9.16 -4.76
N SER A 47 -4.27 8.56 -3.76
CA SER A 47 -4.53 7.19 -3.34
C SER A 47 -4.82 7.11 -1.86
N ASP A 48 -5.92 6.45 -1.53
CA ASP A 48 -6.26 6.02 -0.18
C ASP A 48 -5.73 4.61 0.12
N ARG A 49 -5.24 3.85 -0.88
CA ARG A 49 -4.68 2.52 -0.67
C ARG A 49 -3.33 2.36 -1.36
N VAL A 50 -2.36 1.86 -0.62
CA VAL A 50 -0.97 1.72 -1.07
C VAL A 50 -0.37 0.39 -0.65
N VAL A 51 0.57 -0.11 -1.44
CA VAL A 51 1.49 -1.18 -1.05
C VAL A 51 2.83 -0.55 -0.74
N ILE A 52 3.37 -0.85 0.44
CA ILE A 52 4.71 -0.45 0.84
C ILE A 52 5.51 -1.72 1.07
N GLN A 53 6.56 -1.90 0.29
CA GLN A 53 7.51 -2.98 0.44
C GLN A 53 8.82 -2.46 1.00
N THR A 54 9.35 -3.24 1.95
CA THR A 54 10.68 -3.10 2.52
C THR A 54 11.54 -4.29 2.12
N GLU A 55 12.78 -4.34 2.61
CA GLU A 55 13.68 -5.49 2.43
C GLU A 55 13.13 -6.84 2.94
N SER A 56 12.24 -6.84 3.93
CA SER A 56 11.82 -8.07 4.63
C SER A 56 10.31 -8.28 4.68
N VAL A 57 9.51 -7.25 4.43
CA VAL A 57 8.04 -7.31 4.50
C VAL A 57 7.41 -6.41 3.45
N ALA A 58 6.20 -6.77 2.99
CA ALA A 58 5.32 -5.87 2.27
C ALA A 58 4.01 -5.70 3.04
N VAL A 59 3.51 -4.47 3.10
CA VAL A 59 2.27 -4.12 3.77
C VAL A 59 1.33 -3.44 2.79
N VAL A 60 0.05 -3.78 2.88
CA VAL A 60 -1.04 -3.05 2.25
C VAL A 60 -1.57 -2.11 3.32
N ALA A 61 -1.48 -0.81 3.06
CA ALA A 61 -2.01 0.21 3.94
C ALA A 61 -3.19 0.91 3.27
N SER A 62 -4.20 1.23 4.09
CA SER A 62 -5.40 1.96 3.68
C SER A 62 -5.60 3.17 4.59
N TYR A 63 -5.95 4.30 3.99
CA TYR A 63 -6.19 5.56 4.65
C TYR A 63 -7.68 5.76 4.90
N THR A 64 -8.04 5.93 6.17
CA THR A 64 -9.40 6.26 6.59
C THR A 64 -9.42 7.64 7.20
N ASP A 65 -10.30 8.52 6.69
CA ASP A 65 -10.46 9.87 7.23
C ASP A 65 -10.85 9.83 8.72
N GLY A 66 -10.07 10.50 9.57
CA GLY A 66 -10.27 10.52 11.02
C GLY A 66 -9.59 9.39 11.80
N GLU A 67 -9.18 8.30 11.14
CA GLU A 67 -8.43 7.19 11.76
C GLU A 67 -6.97 7.13 11.31
N GLY A 68 -6.67 7.67 10.12
CA GLY A 68 -5.33 7.71 9.52
C GLY A 68 -5.03 6.47 8.70
N TRP A 69 -3.74 6.19 8.52
CA TRP A 69 -3.29 4.98 7.83
C TRP A 69 -3.37 3.76 8.74
N THR A 70 -3.88 2.66 8.21
CA THR A 70 -3.97 1.37 8.89
C THR A 70 -3.39 0.28 8.01
N VAL A 71 -2.76 -0.75 8.60
CA VAL A 71 -2.30 -1.92 7.85
C VAL A 71 -3.45 -2.90 7.71
N ASP A 72 -3.86 -3.11 6.47
CA ASP A 72 -4.93 -4.02 6.09
C ASP A 72 -4.38 -5.45 5.93
N HIS A 73 -3.25 -5.58 5.20
CA HIS A 73 -2.55 -6.85 5.03
C HIS A 73 -1.05 -6.70 5.25
N ARG A 74 -0.45 -7.73 5.85
CA ARG A 74 1.01 -7.83 6.05
C ARG A 74 1.52 -9.15 5.49
N ILE A 75 2.47 -9.04 4.56
CA ILE A 75 3.13 -10.15 3.89
C ILE A 75 4.57 -10.20 4.39
N ASN A 76 4.99 -11.37 4.88
CA ASN A 76 6.37 -11.60 5.28
C ASN A 76 7.20 -12.07 4.08
N GLY A 77 8.20 -11.27 3.72
CA GLY A 77 9.13 -11.54 2.63
C GLY A 77 10.51 -12.02 3.07
N THR A 78 10.71 -12.30 4.37
CA THR A 78 11.98 -12.83 4.87
C THR A 78 12.31 -14.14 4.14
N ASP A 79 13.49 -14.21 3.52
CA ASP A 79 13.96 -15.36 2.73
C ASP A 79 13.13 -15.64 1.44
N ARG A 80 12.29 -14.69 1.01
CA ARG A 80 11.54 -14.77 -0.25
C ARG A 80 12.03 -13.72 -1.26
N ASP A 81 11.72 -13.97 -2.53
CA ASP A 81 11.97 -13.01 -3.58
C ASP A 81 11.09 -11.76 -3.36
N PRO A 82 11.66 -10.54 -3.43
CA PRO A 82 10.90 -9.32 -3.20
C PRO A 82 9.79 -9.13 -4.24
N SER A 83 10.03 -9.53 -5.48
CA SER A 83 9.04 -9.49 -6.56
C SER A 83 7.79 -10.29 -6.20
N ASP A 84 7.98 -11.51 -5.70
CA ASP A 84 6.93 -12.45 -5.31
C ASP A 84 6.08 -11.89 -4.16
N VAL A 85 6.76 -11.28 -3.18
CA VAL A 85 6.15 -10.63 -2.01
C VAL A 85 5.35 -9.39 -2.40
N LEU A 86 5.85 -8.61 -3.36
CA LEU A 86 5.16 -7.44 -3.88
C LEU A 86 3.90 -7.85 -4.65
N GLU A 87 4.00 -8.86 -5.51
CA GLU A 87 2.87 -9.43 -6.25
C GLU A 87 1.79 -9.95 -5.30
N GLU A 88 2.18 -10.70 -4.26
CA GLU A 88 1.27 -11.19 -3.22
C GLU A 88 0.56 -10.03 -2.49
N ALA A 89 1.30 -8.98 -2.13
CA ALA A 89 0.74 -7.79 -1.50
C ALA A 89 -0.23 -7.02 -2.42
N MET A 90 0.10 -6.88 -3.70
CA MET A 90 -0.79 -6.27 -4.69
C MET A 90 -2.07 -7.07 -4.88
N VAL A 91 -1.99 -8.41 -4.89
CA VAL A 91 -3.17 -9.28 -4.97
C VAL A 91 -4.03 -9.14 -3.71
N ALA A 92 -3.40 -9.15 -2.53
CA ALA A 92 -4.10 -8.97 -1.26
C ALA A 92 -4.82 -7.62 -1.18
N GLY A 93 -4.15 -6.53 -1.60
CA GLY A 93 -4.74 -5.20 -1.57
C GLY A 93 -5.80 -4.92 -2.64
N GLN A 94 -5.88 -5.77 -3.68
CA GLN A 94 -7.01 -5.78 -4.63
C GLN A 94 -8.15 -6.71 -4.18
N GLY A 95 -7.91 -7.54 -3.14
CA GLY A 95 -8.61 -8.78 -2.84
C GLY A 95 -10.00 -8.70 -2.22
N ASP A 96 -10.60 -7.53 -1.99
CA ASP A 96 -12.02 -7.44 -1.57
C ASP A 96 -12.94 -6.87 -2.67
N SER A 97 -12.39 -6.48 -3.84
CA SER A 97 -13.21 -6.09 -5.00
C SER A 97 -13.66 -7.28 -5.85
N SER A 98 -13.59 -8.50 -5.31
CA SER A 98 -14.25 -9.68 -5.90
C SER A 98 -15.66 -9.89 -5.30
N LEU A 99 -16.41 -8.81 -5.16
CA LEU A 99 -17.86 -8.87 -5.29
C LEU A 99 -18.24 -8.25 -6.64
N VAL A 100 -17.71 -8.84 -7.72
CA VAL A 100 -18.52 -8.97 -8.93
C VAL A 100 -19.67 -9.87 -8.50
N GLU A 101 -20.82 -9.28 -8.15
CA GLU A 101 -22.09 -9.96 -8.30
C GLU A 101 -22.10 -10.47 -9.74
N ALA A 102 -21.79 -11.76 -9.92
CA ALA A 102 -22.15 -12.44 -11.15
C ALA A 102 -23.65 -12.20 -11.29
N PRO A 103 -24.14 -11.62 -12.42
CA PRO A 103 -25.58 -11.50 -12.60
C PRO A 103 -26.14 -12.92 -12.57
N GLY A 104 -26.79 -13.25 -11.46
CA GLY A 104 -27.61 -14.44 -11.34
C GLY A 104 -28.79 -14.26 -12.27
N GLU A 105 -28.73 -14.98 -13.39
CA GLU A 105 -29.82 -15.48 -14.25
C GLU A 105 -30.98 -14.54 -14.59
#